data_AF-A0A7X7RKL3-F1
#
_entry.id   AF-A0A7X7RKL3-F1
#
_cell.length_a   1.000
_cell.length_b   1.000
_cell.length_c   1.000
_cell.angle_alpha   90.00
_cell.angle_beta   90.00
_cell.angle_gamma   90.00
#
_symmetry.space_group_name_H-M   'P 1'
#
loop_
_entity.id
_entity.type
_entity.pdbx_description
1 polymer ?
#
loop_
_entity_poly.entity_id
_entity_poly.type
_entity_poly.pdbx_seq_one_letter_code
_entity_poly.pdbx_strand_id
1 'polypeptide(L)'
;MLIEEELIAGIAAGDLEAFAALDQRGIFCADHESAQDLAERLQLLNQRTAELNRALADSGAYTVEGITVHPDEQIPPELFREGHAITAELFHFEVDWVQGFFIDPHFSLFFGGGAFCFFPDFFALFIIRRSFRDQPRWLFYQRRELLAHELCHVARLSFEARLFEEICAYQTAFTRFRRYFGGIFQSQRDSFLFLGATTLLFASQLCQTFVWPELPGWFFWLLFALTIGWLLLRQKHLMDVFGRAKRHLAWLFPAEHCLAVLCRCSDRDILDLSQLPDQDSAFTWLQRRCRDTWRWKVNTLRFSRFAAAAANQTKNNAAPDSP
;
A
#
# COMPACT_ATOMS: atom_id res chain seq x y z
N MET A 1 -3.83 -1.89 -18.42
CA MET A 1 -3.02 -2.73 -19.33
C MET A 1 -3.27 -4.19 -18.98
N LEU A 2 -3.20 -5.13 -19.92
CA LEU A 2 -3.23 -6.57 -19.59
C LEU A 2 -1.80 -7.05 -19.30
N ILE A 3 -1.66 -7.97 -18.36
CA ILE A 3 -0.40 -8.67 -18.07
C ILE A 3 -0.13 -9.69 -19.18
N GLU A 4 1.11 -9.75 -19.67
CA GLU A 4 1.51 -10.59 -20.80
C GLU A 4 1.41 -12.08 -20.45
N GLU A 5 0.90 -12.90 -21.38
CA GLU A 5 0.74 -14.35 -21.17
C GLU A 5 2.08 -15.06 -20.92
N GLU A 6 3.15 -14.61 -21.58
CA GLU A 6 4.51 -15.11 -21.36
C GLU A 6 4.97 -14.88 -19.91
N LEU A 7 4.66 -13.71 -19.35
CA LEU A 7 5.00 -13.37 -17.98
C LEU A 7 4.22 -14.27 -17.00
N ILE A 8 2.92 -14.47 -17.24
CA ILE A 8 2.08 -15.38 -16.45
C ILE A 8 2.60 -16.82 -16.52
N ALA A 9 2.99 -17.29 -17.70
CA ALA A 9 3.57 -18.62 -17.88
C ALA A 9 4.91 -18.77 -17.14
N GLY A 10 5.76 -17.74 -17.17
CA GLY A 10 7.01 -17.68 -16.39
C GLY A 10 6.76 -17.80 -14.89
N ILE A 11 5.75 -17.10 -14.37
CA ILE A 11 5.33 -17.23 -12.96
C ILE A 11 4.90 -18.66 -12.64
N ALA A 12 4.01 -19.25 -13.44
CA ALA A 12 3.54 -20.62 -13.22
C ALA A 12 4.70 -21.65 -13.24
N ALA A 13 5.73 -21.40 -14.05
CA ALA A 13 6.94 -22.20 -14.10
C ALA A 13 7.92 -21.96 -12.93
N GLY A 14 7.67 -20.95 -12.07
CA GLY A 14 8.54 -20.60 -10.95
C GLY A 14 9.77 -19.77 -11.34
N ASP A 15 9.73 -19.07 -12.47
CA ASP A 15 10.83 -18.22 -12.94
C ASP A 15 10.95 -16.95 -12.09
N LEU A 16 12.02 -16.86 -11.30
CA LEU A 16 12.24 -15.75 -10.37
C LEU A 16 12.36 -14.38 -11.07
N GLU A 17 12.84 -14.33 -12.31
CA GLU A 17 12.93 -13.07 -13.07
C GLU A 17 11.53 -12.58 -13.48
N ALA A 18 10.63 -13.49 -13.85
CA ALA A 18 9.22 -13.16 -14.08
C ALA A 18 8.57 -12.58 -12.81
N PHE A 19 8.85 -13.15 -11.63
CA PHE A 19 8.36 -12.58 -10.36
C PHE A 19 8.95 -11.19 -10.09
N ALA A 20 10.23 -10.97 -10.39
CA ALA A 20 10.87 -9.66 -10.20
C ALA A 20 10.28 -8.60 -11.14
N ALA A 21 9.94 -8.97 -12.38
CA ALA A 21 9.27 -8.09 -13.34
C ALA A 21 7.85 -7.71 -12.87
N LEU A 22 7.08 -8.66 -12.32
CA LEU A 22 5.77 -8.34 -11.72
C LEU A 22 5.87 -7.45 -10.47
N ASP A 23 6.88 -7.69 -9.64
CA ASP A 23 7.13 -6.88 -8.46
C ASP A 23 7.51 -5.43 -8.83
N GLN A 24 8.15 -5.21 -9.99
CA GLN A 24 8.37 -3.86 -10.55
C GLN A 24 7.07 -3.18 -10.96
N ARG A 25 6.05 -3.96 -11.35
CA ARG A 25 4.71 -3.47 -11.71
C ARG A 25 3.78 -3.30 -10.50
N GLY A 26 4.33 -3.41 -9.29
CA GLY A 26 3.57 -3.33 -8.05
C GLY A 26 2.61 -4.49 -7.83
N ILE A 27 2.84 -5.64 -8.46
CA ILE A 27 2.09 -6.88 -8.16
C ILE A 27 2.95 -7.74 -7.25
N PHE A 28 2.65 -7.71 -5.95
CA PHE A 28 3.40 -8.48 -4.95
C PHE A 28 2.76 -9.84 -4.69
N CYS A 29 3.60 -10.85 -4.46
CA CYS A 29 3.17 -12.18 -4.05
C CYS A 29 2.85 -12.20 -2.56
N ALA A 30 1.73 -12.82 -2.17
CA ALA A 30 1.36 -12.97 -0.77
C ALA A 30 2.23 -14.01 -0.05
N ASP A 31 2.16 -14.05 1.29
CA ASP A 31 2.93 -15.02 2.09
C ASP A 31 2.51 -16.48 1.87
N HIS A 32 1.23 -16.70 1.58
CA HIS A 32 0.62 -18.02 1.43
C HIS A 32 0.42 -18.42 -0.03
N GLU A 33 0.77 -17.55 -0.97
CA GLU A 33 0.50 -17.70 -2.38
C GLU A 33 1.63 -18.50 -3.04
N SER A 34 1.27 -19.62 -3.69
CA SER A 34 2.19 -20.36 -4.53
C SER A 34 2.36 -19.68 -5.89
N ALA A 35 3.30 -20.18 -6.69
CA ALA A 35 3.49 -19.72 -8.06
C ALA A 35 2.23 -19.92 -8.92
N GLN A 36 1.53 -21.04 -8.71
CA GLN A 36 0.31 -21.36 -9.43
C GLN A 36 -0.84 -20.44 -9.01
N ASP A 37 -1.00 -20.21 -7.69
CA ASP A 37 -2.05 -19.32 -7.17
C ASP A 37 -1.88 -17.88 -7.70
N LEU A 38 -0.63 -17.39 -7.76
CA LEU A 38 -0.33 -16.09 -8.35
C LEU A 38 -0.68 -16.04 -9.84
N ALA A 39 -0.32 -17.08 -10.61
CA ALA A 39 -0.63 -17.15 -12.03
C ALA A 39 -2.15 -17.12 -12.29
N GLU A 40 -2.92 -17.88 -11.50
CA GLU A 40 -4.39 -17.90 -11.58
C GLU A 40 -4.98 -16.52 -11.23
N ARG A 41 -4.46 -15.86 -10.20
CA ARG A 41 -4.84 -14.49 -9.85
C ARG A 41 -4.58 -13.50 -10.99
N LEU A 42 -3.44 -13.59 -11.66
CA LEU A 42 -3.12 -12.72 -12.80
C LEU A 42 -4.05 -12.96 -13.99
N GLN A 43 -4.40 -14.22 -14.26
CA GLN A 43 -5.37 -14.56 -15.30
C GLN A 43 -6.74 -13.96 -15.00
N LEU A 44 -7.20 -14.06 -13.75
CA LEU A 44 -8.47 -13.48 -13.31
C LEU A 44 -8.46 -11.96 -13.40
N LEU A 45 -7.36 -11.32 -12.97
CA LEU A 45 -7.17 -9.87 -13.12
C LEU A 45 -7.27 -9.43 -14.59
N ASN A 46 -6.63 -10.16 -15.51
CA ASN A 46 -6.70 -9.90 -16.94
C ASN A 46 -8.12 -10.04 -17.48
N GLN A 47 -8.84 -11.10 -17.08
CA GLN A 47 -10.23 -11.32 -17.48
C GLN A 47 -11.13 -10.16 -17.04
N ARG A 48 -11.03 -9.73 -15.78
CA ARG A 48 -11.80 -8.58 -15.26
C ARG A 48 -11.45 -7.26 -15.92
N THR A 49 -10.16 -7.04 -16.19
CA THR A 49 -9.71 -5.85 -16.90
C THR A 49 -10.26 -5.82 -18.33
N ALA A 50 -10.28 -6.97 -19.02
CA ALA A 50 -10.87 -7.09 -20.35
C ALA A 50 -12.39 -6.89 -20.34
N GLU A 51 -13.09 -7.39 -19.31
CA GLU A 51 -14.52 -7.17 -19.09
C GLU A 51 -14.85 -5.68 -18.92
N LEU A 52 -14.12 -4.97 -18.03
CA LEU A 52 -14.25 -3.52 -17.85
C LEU A 52 -14.05 -2.78 -19.18
N ASN A 53 -12.95 -3.06 -19.88
CA ASN A 53 -12.64 -2.38 -21.14
C ASN A 53 -13.73 -2.58 -22.20
N ARG A 54 -14.28 -3.80 -22.28
CA ARG A 54 -15.37 -4.11 -23.21
C ARG A 54 -16.65 -3.37 -22.83
N ALA A 55 -17.03 -3.36 -21.56
CA ALA A 55 -18.22 -2.65 -21.09
C ALA A 55 -18.12 -1.12 -21.33
N LEU A 56 -16.95 -0.54 -21.10
CA LEU A 56 -16.68 0.87 -21.38
C LEU A 56 -16.77 1.18 -22.89
N ALA A 57 -16.28 0.29 -23.75
CA ALA A 57 -16.34 0.46 -25.20
C ALA A 57 -17.75 0.26 -25.78
N ASP A 58 -18.46 -0.78 -25.34
CA ASP A 58 -19.73 -1.21 -25.94
C ASP A 58 -20.94 -0.48 -25.36
N SER A 59 -20.98 -0.32 -24.03
CA SER A 59 -22.12 0.28 -23.31
C SER A 59 -21.89 1.69 -22.80
N GLY A 60 -20.65 2.20 -22.85
CA GLY A 60 -20.31 3.55 -22.37
C GLY A 60 -20.37 3.73 -20.84
N ALA A 61 -20.53 2.64 -20.10
CA ALA A 61 -20.53 2.63 -18.64
C ALA A 61 -20.16 1.23 -18.12
N TYR A 62 -19.59 1.16 -16.92
CA TYR A 62 -19.41 -0.09 -16.18
C TYR A 62 -19.84 0.12 -14.73
N THR A 63 -20.59 -0.83 -14.16
CA THR A 63 -21.04 -0.74 -12.77
C THR A 63 -20.54 -1.95 -11.99
N VAL A 64 -19.85 -1.71 -10.88
CA VAL A 64 -19.39 -2.74 -9.94
C VAL A 64 -19.64 -2.28 -8.51
N GLU A 65 -20.29 -3.13 -7.70
CA GLU A 65 -20.66 -2.87 -6.30
C GLU A 65 -21.27 -1.48 -6.02
N GLY A 66 -22.12 -0.99 -6.94
CA GLY A 66 -22.81 0.30 -6.78
C GLY A 66 -21.98 1.52 -7.21
N ILE A 67 -20.77 1.32 -7.74
CA ILE A 67 -19.96 2.36 -8.39
C ILE A 67 -20.14 2.23 -9.89
N THR A 68 -20.66 3.28 -10.52
CA THR A 68 -20.74 3.39 -11.98
C THR A 68 -19.62 4.29 -12.47
N VAL A 69 -18.88 3.83 -13.48
CA VAL A 69 -17.77 4.55 -14.11
C VAL A 69 -18.03 4.75 -15.60
N HIS A 70 -17.58 5.88 -16.13
CA HIS A 70 -17.73 6.24 -17.54
C HIS A 70 -16.37 6.52 -18.21
N PRO A 71 -16.25 6.32 -19.54
CA PRO A 71 -15.00 6.56 -20.27
C PRO A 71 -14.49 8.01 -20.18
N ASP A 72 -15.38 8.99 -20.16
CA ASP A 72 -15.06 10.42 -20.04
C ASP A 72 -14.61 10.83 -18.63
N GLU A 73 -14.78 9.92 -17.66
CA GLU A 73 -14.29 10.06 -16.29
C GLU A 73 -12.92 9.41 -16.08
N GLN A 74 -12.40 8.67 -17.05
CA GLN A 74 -11.13 7.98 -16.91
C GLN A 74 -9.97 8.96 -16.70
N ILE A 75 -9.11 8.66 -15.73
CA ILE A 75 -7.89 9.41 -15.46
C ILE A 75 -6.89 9.12 -16.58
N PRO A 76 -6.39 10.14 -17.30
CA PRO A 76 -5.36 9.94 -18.32
C PRO A 76 -4.08 9.33 -17.72
N PRO A 77 -3.40 8.41 -18.43
CA PRO A 77 -2.13 7.79 -17.99
C PRO A 77 -1.06 8.82 -17.55
N GLU A 78 -1.09 10.00 -18.13
CA GLU A 78 -0.17 11.11 -17.93
C GLU A 78 -0.25 11.64 -16.50
N LEU A 79 -1.44 11.60 -15.89
CA LEU A 79 -1.64 12.04 -14.51
C LEU A 79 -1.09 11.02 -13.51
N PHE A 80 -1.08 9.73 -13.85
CA PHE A 80 -0.47 8.68 -13.02
C PHE A 80 1.05 8.84 -12.91
N ARG A 81 1.71 9.44 -13.91
CA ARG A 81 3.17 9.66 -13.90
C ARG A 81 3.64 10.42 -12.66
N GLU A 82 2.86 11.37 -12.16
CA GLU A 82 3.19 12.11 -10.94
C GLU A 82 3.20 11.21 -9.69
N GLY A 83 2.29 10.24 -9.61
CA GLY A 83 2.24 9.25 -8.55
C GLY A 83 3.33 8.19 -8.70
N HIS A 84 3.55 7.70 -9.93
CA HIS A 84 4.60 6.73 -10.26
C HIS A 84 5.98 7.23 -9.90
N ALA A 85 6.28 8.51 -10.16
CA ALA A 85 7.57 9.09 -9.78
C ALA A 85 7.87 8.91 -8.27
N ILE A 86 6.85 9.06 -7.42
CA ILE A 86 7.01 8.92 -5.96
C ILE A 86 7.16 7.44 -5.57
N THR A 87 6.34 6.54 -6.12
CA THR A 87 6.43 5.10 -5.80
C THR A 87 7.70 4.46 -6.37
N ALA A 88 8.16 4.90 -7.54
CA ALA A 88 9.42 4.47 -8.13
C ALA A 88 10.61 4.93 -7.26
N GLU A 89 10.61 6.19 -6.81
CA GLU A 89 11.67 6.73 -5.95
C GLU A 89 11.72 6.06 -4.58
N LEU A 90 10.57 5.91 -3.90
CA LEU A 90 10.53 5.40 -2.52
C LEU A 90 10.55 3.87 -2.43
N PHE A 91 9.90 3.21 -3.38
CA PHE A 91 9.55 1.80 -3.28
C PHE A 91 9.96 0.96 -4.50
N HIS A 92 10.51 1.59 -5.54
CA HIS A 92 10.99 0.91 -6.75
C HIS A 92 9.91 0.07 -7.44
N PHE A 93 8.69 0.60 -7.56
CA PHE A 93 7.63 0.03 -8.39
C PHE A 93 6.77 1.10 -9.07
N GLU A 94 6.13 0.73 -10.17
CA GLU A 94 5.14 1.53 -10.90
C GLU A 94 3.93 0.67 -11.24
N VAL A 95 2.72 1.12 -10.90
CA VAL A 95 1.51 0.31 -11.07
C VAL A 95 0.84 0.70 -12.39
N ASP A 96 0.97 -0.15 -13.41
CA ASP A 96 0.51 0.13 -14.79
C ASP A 96 -0.76 -0.65 -15.20
N TRP A 97 -1.30 -1.46 -14.30
CA TRP A 97 -2.40 -2.37 -14.57
C TRP A 97 -3.76 -1.87 -14.07
N VAL A 98 -3.81 -0.93 -13.12
CA VAL A 98 -5.06 -0.35 -12.61
C VAL A 98 -5.63 0.74 -13.50
N GLN A 99 -6.96 0.92 -13.43
CA GLN A 99 -7.67 2.00 -14.10
C GLN A 99 -8.22 3.00 -13.09
N GLY A 100 -8.01 4.27 -13.39
CA GLY A 100 -8.43 5.41 -12.57
C GLY A 100 -9.65 6.13 -13.12
N PHE A 101 -10.52 6.60 -12.25
CA PHE A 101 -11.69 7.40 -12.61
C PHE A 101 -11.88 8.63 -11.69
N PHE A 102 -12.37 9.71 -12.27
CA PHE A 102 -12.75 10.95 -11.59
C PHE A 102 -14.20 10.86 -11.11
N ILE A 103 -14.42 10.61 -9.82
CA ILE A 103 -15.74 10.41 -9.23
C ILE A 103 -15.89 11.27 -7.98
N ASP A 104 -17.08 11.86 -7.82
CA ASP A 104 -17.49 12.53 -6.58
C ASP A 104 -18.59 11.70 -5.90
N PRO A 105 -18.25 10.86 -4.90
CA PRO A 105 -19.24 10.07 -4.17
C PRO A 105 -20.28 10.97 -3.49
N HIS A 106 -21.51 10.47 -3.35
CA HIS A 106 -22.57 11.20 -2.64
C HIS A 106 -22.16 11.49 -1.18
N PHE A 107 -22.42 12.73 -0.71
CA PHE A 107 -22.13 13.21 0.67
C PHE A 107 -20.65 13.17 1.09
N SER A 108 -19.72 13.43 0.17
CA SER A 108 -18.28 13.24 0.38
C SER A 108 -17.49 14.56 0.39
N LEU A 109 -17.85 15.50 1.28
CA LEU A 109 -17.21 16.84 1.33
C LEU A 109 -15.70 16.78 1.60
N PHE A 110 -15.19 15.72 2.23
CA PHE A 110 -13.77 15.52 2.55
C PHE A 110 -13.13 14.35 1.80
N PHE A 111 -13.82 13.78 0.81
CA PHE A 111 -13.27 12.68 0.03
C PHE A 111 -12.27 13.18 -1.00
N GLY A 112 -11.02 12.73 -0.85
CA GLY A 112 -9.94 12.96 -1.81
C GLY A 112 -9.88 11.88 -2.89
N GLY A 113 -9.91 10.61 -2.47
CA GLY A 113 -9.81 9.43 -3.34
C GLY A 113 -9.80 8.14 -2.53
N GLY A 114 -9.73 7.01 -3.24
CA GLY A 114 -9.65 5.67 -2.67
C GLY A 114 -9.44 4.60 -3.73
N ALA A 115 -8.72 3.54 -3.40
CA ALA A 115 -8.67 2.30 -4.17
C ALA A 115 -9.75 1.31 -3.70
N PHE A 116 -10.72 1.02 -4.58
CA PHE A 116 -11.75 0.01 -4.35
C PHE A 116 -11.26 -1.32 -4.86
N CYS A 117 -10.98 -2.23 -3.94
CA CYS A 117 -10.40 -3.53 -4.25
C CYS A 117 -11.44 -4.62 -4.06
N PHE A 118 -11.60 -5.44 -5.10
CA PHE A 118 -12.61 -6.49 -5.16
C PHE A 118 -11.94 -7.85 -5.02
N PHE A 119 -12.37 -8.62 -4.01
CA PHE A 119 -11.87 -9.96 -3.72
C PHE A 119 -12.91 -11.01 -4.13
N PRO A 120 -12.50 -12.21 -4.57
CA PRO A 120 -11.11 -12.71 -4.67
C PRO A 120 -10.40 -12.29 -5.97
N ASP A 121 -10.99 -11.41 -6.77
CA ASP A 121 -10.53 -11.15 -8.14
C ASP A 121 -9.29 -10.24 -8.23
N PHE A 122 -8.88 -9.64 -7.10
CA PHE A 122 -7.78 -8.65 -6.98
C PHE A 122 -7.88 -7.50 -7.98
N PHE A 123 -9.07 -7.29 -8.52
CA PHE A 123 -9.39 -6.19 -9.38
C PHE A 123 -9.52 -4.93 -8.52
N ALA A 124 -8.88 -3.85 -8.95
CA ALA A 124 -8.92 -2.58 -8.23
C ALA A 124 -9.43 -1.47 -9.17
N LEU A 125 -10.44 -0.75 -8.69
CA LEU A 125 -10.85 0.52 -9.27
C LEU A 125 -10.26 1.65 -8.45
N PHE A 126 -9.47 2.47 -9.13
CA PHE A 126 -8.88 3.63 -8.53
C PHE A 126 -9.80 4.83 -8.75
N ILE A 127 -10.25 5.52 -7.69
CA ILE A 127 -11.12 6.68 -7.84
C ILE A 127 -10.57 7.89 -7.10
N ILE A 128 -10.63 9.06 -7.72
CA ILE A 128 -10.28 10.34 -7.07
C ILE A 128 -11.33 11.40 -7.38
N ARG A 129 -11.38 12.42 -6.53
CA ARG A 129 -12.30 13.55 -6.66
C ARG A 129 -12.19 14.21 -8.04
N ARG A 130 -13.33 14.58 -8.65
CA ARG A 130 -13.38 15.18 -10.00
C ARG A 130 -12.59 16.48 -10.12
N SER A 131 -12.51 17.28 -9.06
CA SER A 131 -11.72 18.52 -9.05
C SER A 131 -10.24 18.31 -9.35
N PHE A 132 -9.71 17.10 -9.12
CA PHE A 132 -8.32 16.77 -9.45
C PHE A 132 -8.06 16.64 -10.96
N ARG A 133 -9.11 16.65 -11.79
CA ARG A 133 -8.98 16.74 -13.25
C ARG A 133 -8.24 18.01 -13.65
N ASP A 134 -8.72 19.15 -13.12
CA ASP A 134 -8.24 20.46 -13.54
C ASP A 134 -7.25 21.07 -12.55
N GLN A 135 -7.30 20.65 -11.28
CA GLN A 135 -6.51 21.25 -10.21
C GLN A 135 -5.59 20.22 -9.54
N PRO A 136 -4.30 20.53 -9.35
CA PRO A 136 -3.38 19.61 -8.67
C PRO A 136 -3.63 19.53 -7.15
N ARG A 137 -4.48 20.41 -6.59
CA ARG A 137 -4.75 20.50 -5.15
C ARG A 137 -6.23 20.72 -4.91
N TRP A 138 -6.75 20.09 -3.86
CA TRP A 138 -8.09 20.34 -3.35
C TRP A 138 -8.05 20.28 -1.82
N LEU A 139 -8.47 21.37 -1.17
CA LEU A 139 -8.25 21.59 0.27
C LEU A 139 -6.77 21.36 0.66
N PHE A 140 -6.51 20.44 1.57
CA PHE A 140 -5.17 20.05 2.02
C PHE A 140 -4.62 18.82 1.26
N TYR A 141 -5.38 18.25 0.32
CA TYR A 141 -4.95 17.13 -0.51
C TYR A 141 -4.20 17.62 -1.76
N GLN A 142 -3.12 16.92 -2.12
CA GLN A 142 -2.39 17.11 -3.37
C GLN A 142 -2.57 15.87 -4.24
N ARG A 143 -2.89 16.05 -5.52
CA ARG A 143 -3.16 14.96 -6.46
C ARG A 143 -2.03 13.94 -6.49
N ARG A 144 -0.79 14.38 -6.75
CA ARG A 144 0.39 13.50 -6.80
C ARG A 144 0.61 12.66 -5.54
N GLU A 145 0.39 13.24 -4.36
CA GLU A 145 0.54 12.55 -3.06
C GLU A 145 -0.57 11.52 -2.88
N LEU A 146 -1.81 11.91 -3.18
CA LEU A 146 -2.96 11.02 -3.13
C LEU A 146 -2.79 9.85 -4.11
N LEU A 147 -2.34 10.13 -5.34
CA LEU A 147 -2.05 9.10 -6.34
C LEU A 147 -1.04 8.09 -5.81
N ALA A 148 0.11 8.55 -5.34
CA ALA A 148 1.14 7.66 -4.79
C ALA A 148 0.66 6.86 -3.56
N HIS A 149 -0.14 7.49 -2.68
CA HIS A 149 -0.70 6.86 -1.49
C HIS A 149 -1.64 5.70 -1.87
N GLU A 150 -2.60 5.94 -2.74
CA GLU A 150 -3.56 4.93 -3.18
C GLU A 150 -2.90 3.83 -4.04
N LEU A 151 -1.90 4.16 -4.86
CA LEU A 151 -1.10 3.17 -5.59
C LEU A 151 -0.32 2.24 -4.65
N CYS A 152 0.10 2.74 -3.49
CA CYS A 152 0.72 1.92 -2.46
C CYS A 152 -0.26 0.88 -1.91
N HIS A 153 -1.51 1.27 -1.64
CA HIS A 153 -2.57 0.35 -1.22
C HIS A 153 -2.86 -0.73 -2.25
N VAL A 154 -2.97 -0.34 -3.52
CA VAL A 154 -3.15 -1.28 -4.63
C VAL A 154 -2.01 -2.30 -4.66
N ALA A 155 -0.76 -1.85 -4.57
CA ALA A 155 0.38 -2.75 -4.65
C ALA A 155 0.44 -3.72 -3.45
N ARG A 156 0.03 -3.26 -2.27
CA ARG A 156 0.06 -4.02 -1.02
C ARG A 156 -1.21 -4.85 -0.76
N LEU A 157 -2.15 -4.86 -1.70
CA LEU A 157 -3.44 -5.52 -1.57
C LEU A 157 -3.33 -7.01 -1.16
N SER A 158 -2.32 -7.71 -1.68
CA SER A 158 -2.10 -9.15 -1.42
C SER A 158 -1.64 -9.48 0.00
N PHE A 159 -1.28 -8.49 0.81
CA PHE A 159 -0.80 -8.72 2.17
C PHE A 159 -1.90 -8.74 3.22
N GLU A 160 -3.09 -8.23 2.87
CA GLU A 160 -4.20 -8.02 3.83
C GLU A 160 -3.75 -7.34 5.13
N ALA A 161 -2.75 -6.46 5.02
CA ALA A 161 -2.13 -5.80 6.16
C ALA A 161 -3.13 -4.82 6.80
N ARG A 162 -3.11 -4.74 8.13
CA ARG A 162 -3.99 -3.87 8.91
C ARG A 162 -3.22 -2.86 9.73
N LEU A 163 -2.08 -3.26 10.30
CA LEU A 163 -1.35 -2.46 11.27
C LEU A 163 -0.45 -1.41 10.60
N PHE A 164 0.26 -1.80 9.55
CA PHE A 164 1.26 -0.95 8.91
C PHE A 164 0.87 -0.49 7.51
N GLU A 165 -0.32 -0.84 7.03
CA GLU A 165 -0.80 -0.51 5.69
C GLU A 165 -0.83 1.00 5.44
N GLU A 166 -1.55 1.72 6.28
CA GLU A 166 -1.58 3.18 6.28
C GLU A 166 -0.19 3.79 6.51
N ILE A 167 0.61 3.20 7.42
CA ILE A 167 1.97 3.71 7.71
C ILE A 167 2.85 3.67 6.45
N CYS A 168 2.79 2.58 5.68
CA CYS A 168 3.48 2.43 4.39
C CYS A 168 2.96 3.46 3.38
N ALA A 169 1.65 3.53 3.17
CA ALA A 169 1.04 4.44 2.20
C ALA A 169 1.34 5.90 2.53
N TYR A 170 1.32 6.29 3.80
CA TYR A 170 1.65 7.65 4.23
C TYR A 170 3.14 7.99 4.10
N GLN A 171 4.06 7.06 3.85
CA GLN A 171 5.46 7.43 3.56
C GLN A 171 5.59 8.26 2.27
N THR A 172 4.61 8.18 1.38
CA THR A 172 4.50 9.01 0.16
C THR A 172 4.18 10.48 0.46
N ALA A 173 3.82 10.81 1.71
CA ALA A 173 3.43 12.16 2.08
C ALA A 173 4.58 13.17 2.12
N PHE A 174 4.34 14.38 1.62
CA PHE A 174 5.39 15.42 1.57
C PHE A 174 5.78 15.95 2.94
N THR A 175 4.84 16.00 3.87
CA THR A 175 5.09 16.55 5.21
C THR A 175 5.45 15.45 6.19
N ARG A 176 6.38 15.75 7.11
CA ARG A 176 6.72 14.84 8.21
C ARG A 176 5.52 14.57 9.12
N PHE A 177 4.65 15.56 9.29
CA PHE A 177 3.42 15.43 10.05
C PHE A 177 2.51 14.34 9.48
N ARG A 178 2.20 14.39 8.19
CA ARG A 178 1.37 13.35 7.54
C ARG A 178 2.05 11.99 7.50
N ARG A 179 3.36 11.93 7.24
CA ARG A 179 4.13 10.68 7.30
C ARG A 179 4.07 9.98 8.67
N TYR A 180 3.92 10.75 9.75
CA TYR A 180 3.88 10.22 11.11
C TYR A 180 2.45 9.98 11.61
N PHE A 181 1.54 10.95 11.43
CA PHE A 181 0.19 10.92 12.00
C PHE A 181 -0.89 10.48 11.02
N GLY A 182 -0.60 10.37 9.72
CA GLY A 182 -1.59 10.02 8.71
C GLY A 182 -2.27 8.68 9.01
N GLY A 183 -1.51 7.67 9.44
CA GLY A 183 -2.02 6.35 9.77
C GLY A 183 -2.60 6.20 11.19
N ILE A 184 -2.95 7.29 11.88
CA ILE A 184 -3.53 7.22 13.24
C ILE A 184 -4.85 6.46 13.25
N PHE A 185 -5.65 6.60 12.20
CA PHE A 185 -6.86 5.83 11.94
C PHE A 185 -6.52 4.68 10.99
N GLN A 186 -6.53 3.45 11.49
CA GLN A 186 -6.17 2.25 10.71
C GLN A 186 -7.40 1.53 10.18
N SER A 187 -8.56 1.78 10.79
CA SER A 187 -9.81 1.15 10.43
C SER A 187 -10.97 2.11 10.62
N GLN A 188 -12.09 1.79 9.96
CA GLN A 188 -13.35 2.52 10.15
C GLN A 188 -13.78 2.55 11.63
N ARG A 189 -13.44 1.53 12.42
CA ARG A 189 -13.73 1.47 13.87
C ARG A 189 -13.04 2.58 14.65
N ASP A 190 -11.82 2.94 14.27
CA ASP A 190 -11.08 4.03 14.94
C ASP A 190 -11.76 5.37 14.68
N SER A 191 -12.22 5.59 13.43
CA SER A 191 -12.99 6.77 13.05
C SER A 191 -14.32 6.83 13.82
N PHE A 192 -15.04 5.73 13.94
CA PHE A 192 -16.28 5.66 14.72
C PHE A 192 -16.04 5.88 16.22
N LEU A 193 -14.96 5.35 16.78
CA LEU A 193 -14.60 5.56 18.18
C LEU A 193 -14.34 7.05 18.46
N PHE A 194 -13.53 7.69 17.61
CA PHE A 194 -13.23 9.12 17.73
C PHE A 194 -14.47 9.99 17.54
N LEU A 195 -15.27 9.72 16.52
CA LEU A 195 -16.50 10.46 16.24
C LEU A 195 -17.54 10.26 17.36
N GLY A 196 -17.67 9.04 17.87
CA GLY A 196 -18.55 8.70 18.99
C GLY A 196 -18.15 9.45 20.26
N ALA A 197 -16.87 9.42 20.64
CA ALA A 197 -16.36 10.18 21.79
C ALA A 197 -16.58 11.70 21.63
N THR A 198 -16.35 12.24 20.44
CA THR A 198 -16.57 13.65 20.11
C THR A 198 -18.05 14.03 20.20
N THR A 199 -18.93 13.18 19.67
CA THR A 199 -20.38 13.40 19.70
C THR A 199 -20.93 13.36 21.13
N LEU A 200 -20.47 12.41 21.95
CA LEU A 200 -20.83 12.33 23.36
C LEU A 200 -20.37 13.56 24.14
N LEU A 201 -19.14 14.02 23.89
CA LEU A 201 -18.63 15.26 24.47
C LEU A 201 -19.51 16.44 24.07
N PHE A 202 -19.81 16.61 22.78
CA PHE A 202 -20.66 17.70 22.31
C PHE A 202 -22.07 17.66 22.90
N ALA A 203 -22.71 16.48 22.92
CA ALA A 203 -24.02 16.28 23.53
C ALA A 203 -24.02 16.62 25.02
N SER A 204 -22.95 16.26 25.75
CA SER A 204 -22.81 16.61 27.16
C SER A 204 -22.76 18.12 27.39
N GLN A 205 -22.08 18.87 26.52
CA GLN A 205 -21.99 20.33 26.62
C GLN A 205 -23.35 21.00 26.34
N LEU A 206 -24.10 20.49 25.36
CA LEU A 206 -25.47 20.97 25.11
C LEU A 206 -26.39 20.66 26.30
N CYS A 207 -26.33 19.44 26.84
CA CYS A 207 -27.12 19.05 28.00
C CYS A 207 -26.78 19.93 29.21
N GLN A 208 -25.49 20.15 29.47
CA GLN A 208 -25.04 21.01 30.56
C GLN A 208 -25.54 22.46 30.39
N THR A 209 -25.56 22.96 29.16
CA THR A 209 -25.97 24.33 28.88
C THR A 209 -27.48 24.54 29.02
N PHE A 210 -28.29 23.58 28.57
CA PHE A 210 -29.73 23.80 28.38
C PHE A 210 -30.65 22.97 29.31
N VAL A 211 -30.17 21.85 29.84
CA VAL A 211 -31.04 20.85 30.50
C VAL A 211 -30.57 20.55 31.93
N TRP A 212 -29.29 20.26 32.11
CA TRP A 212 -28.72 19.82 33.39
C TRP A 212 -27.35 20.47 33.67
N PRO A 213 -27.32 21.70 34.23
CA PRO A 213 -26.08 22.42 34.51
C PRO A 213 -25.07 21.69 35.41
N GLU A 214 -25.57 20.88 36.35
CA GLU A 214 -24.76 20.07 37.28
C GLU A 214 -24.23 18.77 36.66
N LEU A 215 -24.45 18.53 35.36
CA LEU A 215 -23.90 17.35 34.68
C LEU A 215 -22.35 17.38 34.77
N PRO A 216 -21.69 16.31 35.25
CA PRO A 216 -20.24 16.28 35.40
C PRO A 216 -19.50 16.24 34.05
N GLY A 217 -19.31 17.40 33.42
CA GLY A 217 -18.66 17.51 32.09
C GLY A 217 -17.24 16.92 32.02
N TRP A 218 -16.52 16.88 33.15
CA TRP A 218 -15.17 16.31 33.22
C TRP A 218 -15.10 14.84 32.82
N PHE A 219 -16.18 14.06 33.04
CA PHE A 219 -16.22 12.65 32.66
C PHE A 219 -16.12 12.48 31.14
N PHE A 220 -16.85 13.30 30.38
CA PHE A 220 -16.84 13.26 28.91
C PHE A 220 -15.52 13.79 28.34
N TRP A 221 -14.94 14.81 28.97
CA TRP A 221 -13.60 15.28 28.63
C TRP A 221 -12.54 14.20 28.88
N LEU A 222 -12.62 13.48 30.00
CA LEU A 222 -11.72 12.37 30.30
C LEU A 222 -11.87 11.26 29.25
N LEU A 223 -13.09 10.86 28.91
CA LEU A 223 -13.34 9.87 27.86
C LEU A 223 -12.71 10.28 26.53
N PHE A 224 -12.95 11.52 26.09
CA PHE A 224 -12.36 12.05 24.86
C PHE A 224 -10.83 12.07 24.90
N ALA A 225 -10.25 12.53 26.02
CA ALA A 225 -8.81 12.56 26.22
C ALA A 225 -8.19 11.14 26.21
N LEU A 226 -8.85 10.16 26.83
CA LEU A 226 -8.41 8.76 26.82
C LEU A 226 -8.47 8.17 25.41
N THR A 227 -9.53 8.46 24.63
CA THR A 227 -9.63 8.03 23.23
C THR A 227 -8.49 8.58 22.37
N ILE A 228 -8.24 9.88 22.44
CA ILE A 228 -7.12 10.51 21.70
C ILE A 228 -5.78 9.97 22.20
N GLY A 229 -5.58 9.88 23.51
CA GLY A 229 -4.36 9.37 24.12
C GLY A 229 -4.04 7.95 23.65
N TRP A 230 -5.05 7.07 23.63
CA TRP A 230 -4.89 5.71 23.11
C TRP A 230 -4.51 5.67 21.62
N LEU A 231 -5.20 6.45 20.77
CA LEU A 231 -4.89 6.52 19.34
C LEU A 231 -3.45 7.00 19.10
N LEU A 232 -3.01 8.04 19.82
CA LEU A 232 -1.66 8.59 19.72
C LEU A 232 -0.59 7.63 20.23
N LEU A 233 -0.83 6.97 21.37
CA LEU A 233 0.11 5.99 21.94
C LEU A 233 0.25 4.77 21.03
N ARG A 234 -0.85 4.27 20.46
CA ARG A 234 -0.84 3.18 19.47
C ARG A 234 -0.05 3.59 18.24
N GLN A 235 -0.32 4.77 17.68
CA GLN A 235 0.40 5.26 16.50
C GLN A 235 1.89 5.40 16.78
N LYS A 236 2.26 5.96 17.94
CA LYS A 236 3.66 6.05 18.36
C LYS A 236 4.31 4.68 18.44
N HIS A 237 3.66 3.72 19.10
CA HIS A 237 4.19 2.36 19.24
C HIS A 237 4.46 1.73 17.86
N LEU A 238 3.52 1.84 16.93
CA LEU A 238 3.67 1.27 15.59
C LEU A 238 4.73 1.98 14.77
N MET A 239 4.85 3.30 14.85
CA MET A 239 5.95 4.04 14.22
C MET A 239 7.32 3.63 14.79
N ASP A 240 7.40 3.37 16.10
CA ASP A 240 8.63 2.88 16.75
C ASP A 240 8.97 1.46 16.29
N VAL A 241 7.97 0.58 16.14
CA VAL A 241 8.12 -0.78 15.58
C VAL A 241 8.58 -0.72 14.12
N PHE A 242 7.92 0.07 13.28
CA PHE A 242 8.25 0.27 11.87
C PHE A 242 9.67 0.82 11.70
N GLY A 243 10.04 1.80 12.53
CA GLY A 243 11.37 2.37 12.55
C GLY A 243 12.45 1.37 12.98
N ARG A 244 12.17 0.50 13.97
CA ARG A 244 13.08 -0.61 14.35
C ARG A 244 13.24 -1.61 13.21
N ALA A 245 12.14 -2.07 12.62
CA ALA A 245 12.18 -3.00 11.49
C ALA A 245 13.01 -2.45 10.33
N LYS A 246 12.84 -1.16 9.98
CA LYS A 246 13.67 -0.49 8.95
C LYS A 246 15.16 -0.50 9.32
N ARG A 247 15.51 -0.23 10.58
CA ARG A 247 16.91 -0.26 11.04
C ARG A 247 17.50 -1.66 10.97
N HIS A 248 16.75 -2.69 11.33
CA HIS A 248 17.23 -4.07 11.28
C HIS A 248 17.33 -4.58 9.84
N LEU A 249 16.46 -4.13 8.93
CA LEU A 249 16.60 -4.39 7.49
C LEU A 249 17.91 -3.83 6.92
N ALA A 250 18.44 -2.74 7.48
CA ALA A 250 19.73 -2.17 7.05
C ALA A 250 20.93 -3.07 7.37
N TRP A 251 20.76 -4.13 8.17
CA TRP A 251 21.76 -5.19 8.33
C TRP A 251 21.81 -6.14 7.12
N LEU A 252 20.73 -6.21 6.33
CA LEU A 252 20.54 -7.17 5.25
C LEU A 252 20.57 -6.52 3.85
N PHE A 253 20.09 -5.28 3.75
CA PHE A 253 19.92 -4.55 2.49
C PHE A 253 20.58 -3.17 2.57
N PRO A 254 20.95 -2.57 1.42
CA PRO A 254 21.35 -1.18 1.36
C PRO A 254 20.29 -0.26 1.98
N ALA A 255 20.74 0.80 2.65
CA ALA A 255 19.87 1.70 3.42
C ALA A 255 18.79 2.38 2.54
N GLU A 256 19.14 2.67 1.29
CA GLU A 256 18.27 3.22 0.25
C GLU A 256 17.11 2.28 -0.11
N HIS A 257 17.33 0.96 -0.08
CA HIS A 257 16.31 -0.03 -0.44
C HIS A 257 15.46 -0.49 0.75
N CYS A 258 15.86 -0.17 1.99
CA CYS A 258 15.18 -0.66 3.18
C CYS A 258 13.69 -0.27 3.22
N LEU A 259 13.34 0.92 2.73
CA LEU A 259 11.94 1.34 2.68
C LEU A 259 11.15 0.57 1.61
N ALA A 260 11.76 0.32 0.44
CA ALA A 260 11.17 -0.49 -0.62
C ALA A 260 10.90 -1.93 -0.17
N VAL A 261 11.85 -2.54 0.53
CA VAL A 261 11.67 -3.88 1.11
C VAL A 261 10.59 -3.87 2.21
N LEU A 262 10.57 -2.85 3.06
CA LEU A 262 9.57 -2.71 4.12
C LEU A 262 8.15 -2.54 3.56
N CYS A 263 8.01 -1.84 2.43
CA CYS A 263 6.75 -1.72 1.68
C CYS A 263 6.25 -3.07 1.13
N ARG A 264 7.11 -4.09 1.05
CA ARG A 264 6.77 -5.47 0.66
C ARG A 264 6.63 -6.41 1.85
N CYS A 265 6.67 -5.90 3.08
CA CYS A 265 6.49 -6.71 4.28
C CYS A 265 5.01 -6.78 4.67
N SER A 266 4.57 -7.95 5.11
CA SER A 266 3.31 -8.12 5.84
C SER A 266 3.45 -7.61 7.28
N ASP A 267 2.33 -7.48 8.01
CA ASP A 267 2.37 -7.03 9.41
C ASP A 267 3.26 -7.94 10.28
N ARG A 268 3.21 -9.26 10.01
CA ARG A 268 4.06 -10.25 10.68
C ARG A 268 5.54 -10.02 10.41
N ASP A 269 5.92 -9.77 9.16
CA ASP A 269 7.32 -9.52 8.81
C ASP A 269 7.86 -8.30 9.56
N ILE A 270 7.09 -7.22 9.61
CA ILE A 270 7.50 -5.98 10.30
C ILE A 270 7.67 -6.22 11.81
N LEU A 271 6.73 -6.95 12.42
CA LEU A 271 6.80 -7.30 13.84
C LEU A 271 8.02 -8.18 14.14
N ASP A 272 8.22 -9.25 13.37
CA ASP A 272 9.33 -10.19 13.50
C ASP A 272 10.67 -9.45 13.33
N LEU A 273 10.82 -8.66 12.25
CA LEU A 273 12.02 -7.87 11.98
C LEU A 273 12.33 -6.90 13.13
N SER A 274 11.32 -6.24 13.70
CA SER A 274 11.51 -5.24 14.76
C SER A 274 12.05 -5.80 16.08
N GLN A 275 12.03 -7.13 16.25
CA GLN A 275 12.40 -7.85 17.48
C GLN A 275 13.71 -8.61 17.35
N LEU A 276 14.33 -8.63 16.16
CA LEU A 276 15.61 -9.32 15.95
C LEU A 276 16.72 -8.69 16.81
N PRO A 277 17.50 -9.49 17.56
CA PRO A 277 18.50 -8.97 18.50
C PRO A 277 19.76 -8.48 17.80
N ASP A 278 20.15 -9.11 16.68
CA ASP A 278 21.42 -8.90 15.99
C ASP A 278 21.34 -9.26 14.50
N GLN A 279 22.45 -8.98 13.81
CA GLN A 279 22.61 -9.20 12.37
C GLN A 279 22.58 -10.69 11.98
N ASP A 280 23.15 -11.59 12.78
CA ASP A 280 23.18 -13.03 12.48
C ASP A 280 21.77 -13.64 12.54
N SER A 281 20.99 -13.21 13.54
CA SER A 281 19.58 -13.54 13.67
C SER A 281 18.76 -13.04 12.48
N ALA A 282 19.07 -11.84 11.99
CA ALA A 282 18.42 -11.28 10.80
C ALA A 282 18.75 -12.06 9.53
N PHE A 283 20.00 -12.50 9.37
CA PHE A 283 20.41 -13.33 8.24
C PHE A 283 19.72 -14.71 8.28
N THR A 284 19.68 -15.33 9.44
CA THR A 284 18.98 -16.61 9.67
C THR A 284 17.48 -16.48 9.37
N TRP A 285 16.87 -15.38 9.82
CA TRP A 285 15.47 -15.08 9.53
C TRP A 285 15.25 -14.93 8.02
N LEU A 286 16.07 -14.14 7.32
CA LEU A 286 15.97 -13.95 5.88
C LEU A 286 16.08 -15.27 5.11
N GLN A 287 17.07 -16.10 5.43
CA GLN A 287 17.25 -17.42 4.81
C GLN A 287 16.00 -18.30 4.96
N ARG A 288 15.41 -18.31 6.15
CA ARG A 288 14.15 -19.02 6.39
C ARG A 288 13.03 -18.47 5.52
N ARG A 289 12.85 -17.15 5.49
CA ARG A 289 11.78 -16.52 4.68
C ARG A 289 11.96 -16.75 3.18
N CYS A 290 13.19 -16.73 2.66
CA CYS A 290 13.50 -17.06 1.27
C CYS A 290 13.19 -18.52 0.93
N ARG A 291 13.30 -19.45 1.87
CA ARG A 291 12.89 -20.85 1.64
C ARG A 291 11.37 -20.96 1.57
N ASP A 292 10.69 -20.23 2.44
CA ASP A 292 9.26 -20.42 2.69
C ASP A 292 8.37 -19.58 1.73
N THR A 293 8.87 -18.49 1.15
CA THR A 293 8.04 -17.53 0.37
C THR A 293 8.72 -17.02 -0.90
N TRP A 294 7.95 -16.83 -1.97
CA TRP A 294 8.43 -16.21 -3.21
C TRP A 294 8.81 -14.74 -3.02
N ARG A 295 8.00 -14.00 -2.25
CA ARG A 295 8.23 -12.58 -1.97
C ARG A 295 9.63 -12.30 -1.46
N TRP A 296 10.13 -13.08 -0.50
CA TRP A 296 11.48 -12.88 0.04
C TRP A 296 12.61 -13.32 -0.90
N LYS A 297 12.36 -14.29 -1.79
CA LYS A 297 13.29 -14.61 -2.89
C LYS A 297 13.41 -13.40 -3.83
N VAL A 298 12.28 -12.82 -4.23
CA VAL A 298 12.22 -11.64 -5.11
C VAL A 298 12.86 -10.43 -4.45
N ASN A 299 12.54 -10.14 -3.19
CA ASN A 299 13.17 -9.02 -2.46
C ASN A 299 14.69 -9.14 -2.43
N THR A 300 15.19 -10.37 -2.25
CA THR A 300 16.63 -10.63 -2.25
C THR A 300 17.22 -10.42 -3.65
N LEU A 301 16.59 -10.95 -4.70
CA LEU A 301 17.03 -10.73 -6.08
C LEU A 301 17.07 -9.23 -6.43
N ARG A 302 15.99 -8.50 -6.11
CA ARG A 302 15.81 -7.09 -6.51
C ARG A 302 16.65 -6.11 -5.71
N PHE A 303 16.81 -6.32 -4.41
CA PHE A 303 17.30 -5.28 -3.50
C PHE A 303 18.62 -5.63 -2.81
N SER A 304 19.06 -6.89 -2.84
CA SER A 304 20.33 -7.27 -2.23
C SER A 304 21.51 -7.02 -3.19
N ARG A 305 22.70 -6.77 -2.62
CA ARG A 305 23.95 -6.78 -3.38
C ARG A 305 24.38 -8.18 -3.85
N PHE A 306 23.74 -9.26 -3.38
CA PHE A 306 24.12 -10.63 -3.75
C PHE A 306 23.90 -10.92 -5.24
N ALA A 307 22.94 -10.25 -5.89
CA ALA A 307 22.77 -10.34 -7.35
C ALA A 307 23.95 -9.71 -8.12
N ALA A 308 24.52 -8.60 -7.62
CA ALA A 308 25.66 -7.95 -8.26
C ALA A 308 27.00 -8.68 -8.00
N ALA A 309 27.16 -9.33 -6.85
CA ALA A 309 28.37 -10.11 -6.54
C ALA A 309 28.40 -11.48 -7.23
N ALA A 310 27.26 -12.16 -7.36
CA ALA A 310 27.15 -13.42 -8.10
C ALA A 310 27.39 -13.21 -9.61
N ALA A 311 26.80 -12.17 -10.21
CA ALA A 311 27.00 -11.83 -11.62
C ALA A 311 28.44 -11.43 -11.97
N ASN A 312 29.17 -10.80 -11.04
CA ASN A 312 30.58 -10.47 -11.22
C ASN A 312 31.53 -11.66 -10.99
N GLN A 313 31.18 -12.63 -10.15
CA GLN A 313 31.95 -13.88 -10.04
C GLN A 313 31.81 -14.78 -11.27
N THR A 314 30.63 -14.83 -11.91
CA THR A 314 30.46 -15.58 -13.17
C THR A 314 31.17 -14.91 -14.34
N LYS A 315 31.23 -13.57 -14.38
CA LYS A 315 31.99 -12.83 -15.41
C LYS A 315 33.51 -12.94 -15.22
N ASN A 316 34.00 -12.91 -13.98
CA ASN A 316 35.44 -13.03 -13.72
C ASN A 316 35.98 -14.46 -13.82
N ASN A 317 35.14 -15.49 -13.68
CA ASN A 317 35.52 -16.89 -13.88
C ASN A 317 35.34 -17.38 -15.33
N ALA A 318 34.75 -16.57 -16.21
CA ALA A 318 34.51 -16.90 -17.63
C ALA A 318 35.52 -16.24 -18.59
N ALA A 319 36.53 -15.54 -18.08
CA ALA A 319 37.69 -15.13 -18.86
C ALA A 319 38.78 -16.20 -18.70
N PRO A 320 38.94 -17.15 -19.63
CA PRO A 320 40.14 -17.96 -19.67
C PRO A 320 41.30 -17.03 -20.08
N ASP A 321 42.31 -16.96 -19.22
CA ASP A 321 43.63 -16.49 -19.62
C ASP A 321 44.04 -17.28 -20.87
N SER A 322 44.29 -16.55 -21.95
CA SER A 322 44.81 -17.06 -23.20
C SER A 322 45.72 -15.99 -23.79
N PRO A 323 46.82 -16.40 -24.42
CA PRO A 323 48.17 -16.36 -23.86
C PRO A 323 48.94 -15.05 -24.00
#